data_AF-A0A3S0CTW9-F1
#
_entry.id   AF-A0A3S0CTW9-F1
#
_cell.length_a   1.000
_cell.length_b   1.000
_cell.length_c   1.000
_cell.angle_alpha   90.00
_cell.angle_beta   90.00
_cell.angle_gamma   90.00
#
_symmetry.space_group_name_H-M   'P 1'
#
loop_
_entity.id
_entity.type
_entity.pdbx_description
1 polymer ?
#
loop_
_entity_poly.entity_id
_entity_poly.type
_entity_poly.pdbx_seq_one_letter_code
_entity_poly.pdbx_strand_id
1 'polypeptide(L)'
;MAVAAAEQTRRIESSLMPIEAVGQRFISADEIPELAESRAFERIAADFLLDQAMEPLRAGDFDQVRPAADALGTASKYVEACKTYGKDSMIAQTLRDGLDLDCRRLYAEAESKLAAEVFPEIEQQWDFEYQDFFSHGQSLSEITDNGISAVATHEQKLRRSNEKVEESGTYRTIGKLIMGSGIEIKPVKDEVSVITTSQCSDESIELYKRKPDGDFGGEVPEIEKMMIRGVRFDRAHGKRYEMQVALPGIHITNEIVNEAYQIMGVTESGSMLDKTAIHGTQIVTEGDFDILEFVELLDMLASQASGHTIFMGMPVDADRTISPIDYALFAQQSENKQEQQAMRARRLREQLIDWEMAGVDHWVAQKMVQDHVTKELHSVARQDPYKAAVIFDAKTAQGYTEVAHLMSLGLYAEADERRVQVELTASTVRFCEGRSCGLEEVELTSQQMKELGIESTLGYKVNKDLERACKGCGKKSILYLHNASEVQKRCTNKMCGAKETKRATKGTS
;
A
#
# COMPACT_ATOMS: atom_id res chain seq x y z
N MET A 1 25.77 35.02 -4.34
CA MET A 1 25.38 33.77 -5.01
C MET A 1 26.40 32.65 -4.78
N ALA A 2 27.66 32.75 -5.23
CA ALA A 2 28.66 31.70 -4.98
C ALA A 2 29.00 31.46 -3.48
N VAL A 3 28.93 32.51 -2.64
CA VAL A 3 29.21 32.41 -1.20
C VAL A 3 28.09 31.70 -0.43
N ALA A 4 26.82 31.91 -0.83
CA ALA A 4 25.66 31.26 -0.21
C ALA A 4 25.59 29.76 -0.55
N ALA A 5 25.92 29.39 -1.80
CA ALA A 5 26.06 27.99 -2.18
C ALA A 5 27.18 27.30 -1.39
N ALA A 6 28.34 27.94 -1.23
CA ALA A 6 29.46 27.38 -0.47
C ALA A 6 29.20 27.27 1.04
N GLU A 7 28.41 28.18 1.62
CA GLU A 7 27.98 28.10 3.03
C GLU A 7 26.93 27.00 3.26
N GLN A 8 26.09 26.72 2.27
CA GLN A 8 25.10 25.64 2.30
C GLN A 8 25.77 24.27 2.12
N THR A 9 26.73 24.14 1.19
CA THR A 9 27.59 22.94 1.08
C THR A 9 28.38 22.69 2.36
N ARG A 10 28.94 23.72 3.00
CA ARG A 10 29.65 23.57 4.29
C ARG A 10 28.75 23.14 5.45
N ARG A 11 27.47 23.54 5.47
CA ARG A 11 26.52 23.08 6.49
C ARG A 11 26.18 21.60 6.32
N ILE A 12 25.99 21.17 5.08
CA ILE A 12 25.81 19.74 4.72
C ILE A 12 27.07 18.94 5.10
N GLU A 13 28.26 19.46 4.84
CA GLU A 13 29.53 18.83 5.27
C GLU A 13 29.71 18.79 6.79
N SER A 14 29.13 19.73 7.54
CA SER A 14 29.28 19.81 9.01
C SER A 14 28.30 18.96 9.81
N SER A 15 27.23 18.44 9.18
CA SER A 15 26.33 17.44 9.79
C SER A 15 26.66 16.01 9.41
N LEU A 16 27.74 15.79 8.65
CA LEU A 16 28.24 14.45 8.34
C LEU A 16 28.61 13.74 9.64
N MET A 17 27.82 12.74 10.03
CA MET A 17 28.37 11.65 10.83
C MET A 17 29.63 11.14 10.10
N PRO A 18 30.75 10.91 10.80
CA PRO A 18 31.92 10.34 10.16
C PRO A 18 31.55 8.98 9.58
N ILE A 19 31.42 8.92 8.25
CA ILE A 19 31.03 7.76 7.44
C ILE A 19 31.93 6.54 7.72
N GLU A 20 33.15 6.77 8.23
CA GLU A 20 34.13 5.73 8.55
C GLU A 20 33.76 4.83 9.74
N ALA A 21 32.75 5.17 10.56
CA ALA A 21 32.28 4.34 11.68
C ALA A 21 31.04 3.49 11.38
N VAL A 22 30.46 3.59 10.17
CA VAL A 22 29.13 3.06 9.80
C VAL A 22 29.16 1.55 9.51
N GLY A 23 30.24 1.03 8.92
CA GLY A 23 30.27 -0.32 8.34
C GLY A 23 30.22 -1.51 9.32
N GLN A 24 30.37 -1.32 10.63
CA GLN A 24 30.26 -2.41 11.61
C GLN A 24 28.85 -2.60 12.18
N ARG A 25 27.88 -1.75 11.78
CA ARG A 25 26.54 -1.72 12.36
C ARG A 25 25.46 -2.38 11.50
N PHE A 26 25.72 -2.53 10.20
CA PHE A 26 24.74 -2.98 9.22
C PHE A 26 25.21 -4.27 8.57
N ILE A 27 24.34 -5.26 8.55
CA ILE A 27 24.64 -6.61 8.07
C ILE A 27 23.51 -7.00 7.12
N SER A 28 23.84 -7.55 5.96
CA SER A 28 22.81 -8.16 5.12
C SER A 28 22.23 -9.38 5.83
N ALA A 29 20.91 -9.54 5.81
CA ALA A 29 20.28 -10.73 6.42
C ALA A 29 20.84 -12.06 5.86
N ASP A 30 21.35 -12.07 4.62
CA ASP A 30 21.97 -13.25 4.01
C ASP A 30 23.37 -13.58 4.54
N GLU A 31 24.01 -12.67 5.30
CA GLU A 31 25.29 -12.93 5.96
C GLU A 31 25.15 -13.59 7.34
N ILE A 32 23.94 -13.60 7.91
CA ILE A 32 23.63 -14.28 9.17
C ILE A 32 23.17 -15.71 8.82
N PRO A 33 23.95 -16.77 9.16
CA PRO A 33 23.69 -18.12 8.66
C PRO A 33 22.28 -18.65 8.95
N GLU A 34 21.76 -18.41 10.14
CA GLU A 34 20.41 -18.84 10.55
C GLU A 34 19.31 -18.14 9.75
N LEU A 35 19.52 -16.86 9.41
CA LEU A 35 18.59 -16.12 8.55
C LEU A 35 18.73 -16.61 7.10
N ALA A 36 19.94 -16.77 6.58
CA ALA A 36 20.18 -17.23 5.21
C ALA A 36 19.50 -18.61 4.96
N GLU A 37 19.64 -19.54 5.89
CA GLU A 37 18.98 -20.85 5.82
C GLU A 37 17.45 -20.72 5.83
N SER A 38 16.91 -19.95 6.78
CA SER A 38 15.46 -19.73 6.87
C SER A 38 14.90 -19.03 5.65
N ARG A 39 15.61 -18.02 5.11
CA ARG A 39 15.23 -17.26 3.92
C ARG A 39 15.22 -18.14 2.68
N ALA A 40 16.20 -19.02 2.52
CA ALA A 40 16.23 -19.99 1.43
C ALA A 40 15.04 -20.97 1.50
N PHE A 41 14.69 -21.45 2.69
CA PHE A 41 13.52 -22.31 2.90
C PHE A 41 12.21 -21.58 2.57
N GLU A 42 12.03 -20.36 3.07
CA GLU A 42 10.79 -19.58 2.84
C GLU A 42 10.64 -19.14 1.38
N ARG A 43 11.74 -18.99 0.63
CA ARG A 43 11.68 -18.73 -0.81
C ARG A 43 11.07 -19.91 -1.57
N ILE A 44 11.44 -21.15 -1.22
CA ILE A 44 10.83 -22.37 -1.79
C ILE A 44 9.36 -22.47 -1.40
N ALA A 45 9.02 -22.14 -0.14
CA ALA A 45 7.64 -22.14 0.32
C ALA A 45 6.78 -21.09 -0.42
N ALA A 46 7.34 -19.91 -0.67
CA ALA A 46 6.66 -18.86 -1.42
C ALA A 46 6.36 -19.28 -2.87
N ASP A 47 7.31 -19.93 -3.55
CA ASP A 47 7.11 -20.44 -4.91
C ASP A 47 5.97 -21.48 -4.95
N PHE A 48 5.93 -22.38 -3.97
CA PHE A 48 4.84 -23.35 -3.83
C PHE A 48 3.48 -22.69 -3.59
N LEU A 49 3.42 -21.69 -2.73
CA LEU A 49 2.18 -20.93 -2.44
C LEU A 49 1.72 -20.12 -3.67
N LEU A 50 2.65 -19.52 -4.41
CA LEU A 50 2.35 -18.83 -5.68
C LEU A 50 1.74 -19.79 -6.70
N ASP A 51 2.31 -20.98 -6.86
CA ASP A 51 1.77 -22.01 -7.76
C ASP A 51 0.39 -22.47 -7.32
N GLN A 52 0.15 -22.71 -6.03
CA GLN A 52 -1.17 -23.04 -5.51
C GLN A 52 -2.19 -21.93 -5.74
N ALA A 53 -1.81 -20.67 -5.52
CA ALA A 53 -2.69 -19.53 -5.75
C ALA A 53 -3.07 -19.40 -7.23
N MET A 54 -2.21 -19.82 -8.16
CA MET A 54 -2.48 -19.82 -9.60
C MET A 54 -3.46 -20.91 -10.04
N GLU A 55 -3.60 -22.02 -9.29
CA GLU A 55 -4.45 -23.15 -9.70
C GLU A 55 -5.94 -22.76 -9.90
N PRO A 56 -6.60 -22.02 -8.98
CA PRO A 56 -7.94 -21.50 -9.21
C PRO A 56 -8.08 -20.68 -10.51
N LEU A 57 -7.07 -19.86 -10.85
CA LEU A 57 -7.08 -19.08 -12.09
C LEU A 57 -6.95 -19.98 -13.31
N ARG A 58 -6.07 -20.98 -13.27
CA ARG A 58 -5.87 -21.96 -14.36
C ARG A 58 -7.11 -22.84 -14.58
N ALA A 59 -7.75 -23.27 -13.49
CA ALA A 59 -8.96 -24.09 -13.51
C ALA A 59 -10.24 -23.28 -13.82
N GLY A 60 -10.16 -21.94 -13.79
CA GLY A 60 -11.31 -21.06 -13.98
C GLY A 60 -12.26 -21.02 -12.78
N ASP A 61 -11.82 -21.45 -11.59
CA ASP A 61 -12.58 -21.42 -10.34
C ASP A 61 -12.26 -20.15 -9.54
N PHE A 62 -12.62 -19.00 -10.11
CA PHE A 62 -12.27 -17.69 -9.58
C PHE A 62 -12.87 -17.37 -8.19
N ASP A 63 -13.88 -18.12 -7.75
CA ASP A 63 -14.46 -17.97 -6.42
C ASP A 63 -13.55 -18.57 -5.33
N GLN A 64 -12.58 -19.41 -5.70
CA GLN A 64 -11.55 -19.95 -4.80
C GLN A 64 -10.30 -19.07 -4.73
N VAL A 65 -10.24 -18.00 -5.52
CA VAL A 65 -9.17 -17.01 -5.40
C VAL A 65 -9.39 -16.25 -4.10
N ARG A 66 -8.42 -16.32 -3.20
CA ARG A 66 -8.47 -15.60 -1.92
C ARG A 66 -8.46 -14.10 -2.19
N PRO A 67 -9.22 -13.30 -1.41
CA PRO A 67 -9.09 -11.85 -1.44
C PRO A 67 -7.67 -11.45 -1.05
N ALA A 68 -7.25 -10.26 -1.46
CA ALA A 68 -5.97 -9.72 -1.04
C ALA A 68 -5.94 -9.49 0.49
N ALA A 69 -4.73 -9.49 1.06
CA ALA A 69 -4.51 -9.09 2.44
C ALA A 69 -4.59 -7.56 2.56
N ASP A 70 -5.82 -7.05 2.54
CA ASP A 70 -6.18 -5.63 2.60
C ASP A 70 -7.37 -5.43 3.57
N ALA A 71 -7.94 -4.22 3.60
CA ALA A 71 -9.09 -3.90 4.44
C ALA A 71 -10.31 -4.80 4.15
N LEU A 72 -10.50 -5.29 2.91
CA LEU A 72 -11.57 -6.24 2.59
C LEU A 72 -11.28 -7.62 3.20
N GLY A 73 -10.03 -8.08 3.12
CA GLY A 73 -9.58 -9.31 3.78
C GLY A 73 -9.82 -9.27 5.29
N THR A 74 -9.45 -8.17 5.95
CA THR A 74 -9.67 -7.98 7.40
C THR A 74 -11.17 -7.89 7.74
N ALA A 75 -11.99 -7.26 6.89
CA ALA A 75 -13.44 -7.24 7.06
C ALA A 75 -14.08 -8.63 6.98
N SER A 76 -13.62 -9.48 6.05
CA SER A 76 -14.06 -10.87 5.93
C SER A 76 -13.78 -11.67 7.21
N LYS A 77 -12.54 -11.58 7.72
CA LYS A 77 -12.15 -12.23 8.99
C LYS A 77 -12.95 -11.71 10.18
N TYR A 78 -13.22 -10.40 10.25
CA TYR A 78 -14.07 -9.82 11.30
C TYR A 78 -15.49 -10.40 11.27
N VAL A 79 -16.11 -10.46 10.09
CA VAL A 79 -17.47 -11.00 9.92
C VAL A 79 -17.51 -12.49 10.25
N GLU A 80 -16.48 -13.24 9.88
CA GLU A 80 -16.33 -14.65 10.28
C GLU A 80 -16.23 -14.80 11.80
N ALA A 81 -15.36 -14.02 12.45
CA ALA A 81 -15.21 -14.05 13.90
C ALA A 81 -16.52 -13.68 14.63
N CYS A 82 -17.28 -12.72 14.10
CA CYS A 82 -18.60 -12.38 14.63
C CYS A 82 -19.59 -13.54 14.56
N LYS A 83 -19.57 -14.32 13.48
CA LYS A 83 -20.45 -15.50 13.29
C LYS A 83 -20.04 -16.66 14.21
N THR A 84 -18.73 -16.87 14.37
CA THR A 84 -18.19 -18.02 15.10
C THR A 84 -18.14 -17.79 16.61
N TYR A 85 -17.70 -16.61 17.05
CA TYR A 85 -17.43 -16.31 18.46
C TYR A 85 -18.36 -15.24 19.06
N GLY A 86 -19.13 -14.56 18.22
CA GLY A 86 -19.96 -13.42 18.60
C GLY A 86 -19.24 -12.08 18.46
N LYS A 87 -19.99 -11.02 18.18
CA LYS A 87 -19.47 -9.66 17.94
C LYS A 87 -18.72 -9.05 19.13
N ASP A 88 -19.07 -9.46 20.35
CA ASP A 88 -18.49 -8.95 21.60
C ASP A 88 -17.30 -9.80 22.08
N SER A 89 -16.91 -10.83 21.30
CA SER A 89 -15.72 -11.63 21.59
C SER A 89 -14.45 -10.80 21.42
N MET A 90 -13.42 -11.14 22.20
CA MET A 90 -12.12 -10.47 22.13
C MET A 90 -11.55 -10.51 20.71
N ILE A 91 -11.59 -11.67 20.04
CA ILE A 91 -11.10 -11.85 18.66
C ILE A 91 -11.83 -10.90 17.69
N ALA A 92 -13.16 -10.81 17.77
CA ALA A 92 -13.91 -9.92 16.90
C ALA A 92 -13.58 -8.44 17.16
N GLN A 93 -13.41 -8.02 18.41
CA GLN A 93 -13.01 -6.65 18.73
C GLN A 93 -11.60 -6.34 18.23
N THR A 94 -10.64 -7.24 18.43
CA THR A 94 -9.27 -7.04 17.95
C THR A 94 -9.22 -6.94 16.42
N LEU A 95 -9.96 -7.79 15.69
CA LEU A 95 -10.06 -7.69 14.22
C LEU A 95 -10.72 -6.40 13.76
N ARG A 96 -11.69 -5.88 14.52
CA ARG A 96 -12.32 -4.58 14.23
C ARG A 96 -11.34 -3.43 14.38
N ASP A 97 -10.47 -3.48 15.38
CA ASP A 97 -9.41 -2.49 15.59
C ASP A 97 -8.38 -2.56 14.46
N GLY A 98 -8.01 -3.78 14.04
CA GLY A 98 -7.17 -4.00 12.86
C GLY A 98 -7.79 -3.42 11.59
N LEU A 99 -9.10 -3.61 11.38
CA LEU A 99 -9.80 -3.04 10.24
C LEU A 99 -9.84 -1.50 10.28
N ASP A 100 -9.94 -0.90 11.47
CA ASP A 100 -9.86 0.55 11.63
C ASP A 100 -8.48 1.07 11.21
N LEU A 101 -7.42 0.36 11.60
CA LEU A 101 -6.04 0.68 11.22
C LEU A 101 -5.82 0.54 9.71
N ASP A 102 -6.25 -0.55 9.09
CA ASP A 102 -6.16 -0.75 7.63
C ASP A 102 -6.88 0.38 6.88
N CYS A 103 -8.08 0.76 7.30
CA CYS A 103 -8.83 1.86 6.70
C CYS A 103 -8.13 3.21 6.87
N ARG A 104 -7.48 3.47 8.02
CA ARG A 104 -6.70 4.70 8.23
C ARG A 104 -5.48 4.75 7.32
N ARG A 105 -4.70 3.66 7.25
CA ARG A 105 -3.53 3.57 6.36
C ARG A 105 -3.91 3.74 4.90
N LEU A 106 -5.03 3.15 4.48
CA LEU A 106 -5.57 3.32 3.14
C LEU A 106 -5.84 4.81 2.82
N TYR A 107 -6.53 5.54 3.70
CA TYR A 107 -6.76 6.97 3.51
C TYR A 107 -5.47 7.80 3.54
N ALA A 108 -4.52 7.45 4.41
CA ALA A 108 -3.23 8.14 4.51
C ALA A 108 -2.44 8.01 3.21
N GLU A 109 -2.38 6.81 2.66
CA GLU A 109 -1.72 6.53 1.39
C GLU A 109 -2.43 7.20 0.21
N ALA A 110 -3.75 7.07 0.15
CA ALA A 110 -4.58 7.70 -0.86
C ALA A 110 -4.47 9.24 -0.86
N GLU A 111 -4.46 9.87 0.32
CA GLU A 111 -4.30 11.32 0.45
C GLU A 111 -2.88 11.80 0.16
N SER A 112 -1.89 10.90 0.18
CA SER A 112 -0.48 11.18 -0.09
C SER A 112 -0.01 10.57 -1.41
N LYS A 113 -0.90 10.21 -2.34
CA LYS A 113 -0.55 9.53 -3.61
C LYS A 113 0.74 10.09 -4.23
N LEU A 114 0.83 11.42 -4.39
CA LEU A 114 1.96 12.11 -5.02
C LEU A 114 2.89 12.85 -4.02
N ALA A 115 2.90 12.46 -2.75
CA ALA A 115 3.77 13.02 -1.72
C ALA A 115 4.31 11.94 -0.77
N ALA A 116 5.28 12.32 0.06
CA ALA A 116 5.74 11.45 1.13
C ALA A 116 4.68 11.28 2.23
N GLU A 117 4.72 10.15 2.92
CA GLU A 117 3.88 9.87 4.08
C GLU A 117 4.64 8.96 5.05
N VAL A 118 4.58 9.27 6.34
CA VAL A 118 5.09 8.41 7.40
C VAL A 118 3.91 7.68 8.03
N PHE A 119 3.96 6.36 8.04
CA PHE A 119 3.00 5.52 8.74
C PHE A 119 3.56 5.20 10.13
N PRO A 120 2.86 5.64 11.21
CA PRO A 120 3.30 5.41 12.58
C PRO A 120 3.56 3.93 12.89
N GLU A 121 4.39 3.72 13.91
CA GLU A 121 4.72 2.40 14.42
C GLU A 121 3.47 1.61 14.80
N ILE A 122 3.38 0.37 14.31
CA ILE A 122 2.41 -0.61 14.78
C ILE A 122 3.11 -1.58 15.73
N GLU A 123 2.55 -1.71 16.93
CA GLU A 123 2.95 -2.76 17.87
C GLU A 123 2.45 -4.14 17.42
N GLN A 124 3.35 -5.12 17.43
CA GLN A 124 3.08 -6.50 17.08
C GLN A 124 3.64 -7.42 18.18
N GLN A 125 2.79 -8.29 18.72
CA GLN A 125 3.11 -9.09 19.91
C GLN A 125 3.66 -10.45 19.54
N TRP A 126 4.70 -10.90 20.24
CA TRP A 126 5.24 -12.24 20.08
C TRP A 126 4.37 -13.25 20.81
N ASP A 127 3.97 -14.31 20.12
CA ASP A 127 3.33 -15.47 20.71
C ASP A 127 4.34 -16.62 20.84
N PHE A 128 4.53 -17.10 22.07
CA PHE A 128 5.50 -18.15 22.37
C PHE A 128 5.04 -19.54 21.92
N GLU A 129 3.73 -19.80 21.85
CA GLU A 129 3.17 -21.08 21.42
C GLU A 129 3.33 -21.26 19.91
N TYR A 130 2.96 -20.23 19.15
CA TYR A 130 3.07 -20.23 17.68
C TYR A 130 4.47 -19.87 17.17
N GLN A 131 5.32 -19.32 18.04
CA GLN A 131 6.62 -18.73 17.70
C GLN A 131 6.50 -17.78 16.51
N ASP A 132 5.56 -16.84 16.60
CA ASP A 132 5.23 -15.90 15.54
C ASP A 132 4.77 -14.56 16.12
N PHE A 133 4.79 -13.52 15.29
CA PHE A 133 4.27 -12.22 15.65
C PHE A 133 2.80 -12.09 15.25
N PHE A 134 2.04 -11.39 16.09
CA PHE A 134 0.63 -11.15 15.91
C PHE A 134 0.35 -9.65 15.83
N SER A 135 -0.43 -9.27 14.82
CA SER A 135 -1.04 -7.95 14.72
C SER A 135 -2.54 -8.12 14.82
N HIS A 136 -3.16 -7.45 15.79
CA HIS A 136 -4.61 -7.42 15.94
C HIS A 136 -5.26 -8.83 15.95
N GLY A 137 -4.62 -9.77 16.65
CA GLY A 137 -5.13 -11.14 16.82
C GLY A 137 -4.89 -12.06 15.61
N GLN A 138 -4.12 -11.62 14.63
CA GLN A 138 -3.77 -12.39 13.44
C GLN A 138 -2.26 -12.65 13.39
N SER A 139 -1.87 -13.89 13.05
CA SER A 139 -0.48 -14.25 12.75
C SER A 139 0.00 -13.50 11.52
N LEU A 140 1.16 -12.85 11.61
CA LEU A 140 1.77 -12.11 10.51
C LEU A 140 2.29 -13.03 9.41
N SER A 141 2.78 -14.23 9.78
CA SER A 141 3.12 -15.25 8.79
C SER A 141 1.88 -15.71 8.01
N GLU A 142 0.75 -15.92 8.69
CA GLU A 142 -0.51 -16.31 8.04
C GLU A 142 -1.08 -15.18 7.17
N ILE A 143 -1.01 -13.93 7.63
CA ILE A 143 -1.38 -12.76 6.81
C ILE A 143 -0.54 -12.74 5.53
N THR A 144 0.77 -12.93 5.65
CA THR A 144 1.69 -12.90 4.51
C THR A 144 1.45 -14.07 3.55
N ASP A 145 1.21 -15.28 4.07
CA ASP A 145 0.86 -16.45 3.26
C ASP A 145 -0.43 -16.24 2.47
N ASN A 146 -1.43 -15.63 3.11
CA ASN A 146 -2.68 -15.26 2.43
C ASN A 146 -2.49 -14.11 1.43
N GLY A 147 -1.49 -13.25 1.67
CA GLY A 147 -1.07 -12.18 0.77
C GLY A 147 -0.34 -12.69 -0.48
N ILE A 148 0.17 -13.93 -0.49
CA ILE A 148 0.76 -14.54 -1.68
C ILE A 148 -0.33 -14.83 -2.69
N SER A 149 -0.41 -13.93 -3.64
CA SER A 149 -1.53 -13.80 -4.55
C SER A 149 -1.11 -14.21 -5.96
N ALA A 150 -2.03 -14.77 -6.75
CA ALA A 150 -1.74 -15.22 -8.11
C ALA A 150 -1.48 -14.03 -9.05
N VAL A 151 -0.21 -13.73 -9.26
CA VAL A 151 0.28 -12.57 -10.05
C VAL A 151 0.62 -12.96 -11.49
N ALA A 152 0.45 -12.00 -12.40
CA ALA A 152 0.52 -12.22 -13.85
C ALA A 152 1.92 -12.04 -14.45
N THR A 153 2.82 -11.30 -13.80
CA THR A 153 4.17 -11.01 -14.33
C THR A 153 5.29 -11.73 -13.56
N HIS A 154 6.51 -11.74 -14.11
CA HIS A 154 7.65 -12.39 -13.44
C HIS A 154 8.18 -11.53 -12.29
N GLU A 155 8.31 -10.22 -12.47
CA GLU A 155 8.81 -9.31 -11.43
C GLU A 155 7.88 -9.31 -10.21
N GLN A 156 6.56 -9.27 -10.44
CA GLN A 156 5.57 -9.33 -9.35
C GLN A 156 5.66 -10.64 -8.55
N LYS A 157 5.99 -11.78 -9.19
CA LYS A 157 6.18 -13.07 -8.49
C LYS A 157 7.38 -12.99 -7.54
N LEU A 158 8.49 -12.47 -8.03
CA LEU A 158 9.70 -12.33 -7.22
C LEU A 158 9.47 -11.40 -6.03
N ARG A 159 8.73 -10.30 -6.22
CA ARG A 159 8.36 -9.38 -5.13
C ARG A 159 7.49 -10.05 -4.07
N ARG A 160 6.46 -10.82 -4.46
CA ARG A 160 5.66 -11.60 -3.48
C ARG A 160 6.48 -12.64 -2.72
N SER A 161 7.42 -13.27 -3.42
CA SER A 161 8.39 -14.18 -2.78
C SER A 161 9.26 -13.44 -1.76
N ASN A 162 9.74 -12.24 -2.10
CA ASN A 162 10.51 -11.40 -1.18
C ASN A 162 9.69 -10.96 0.05
N GLU A 163 8.41 -10.59 -0.09
CA GLU A 163 7.54 -10.26 1.06
C GLU A 163 7.43 -11.43 2.06
N LYS A 164 7.31 -12.66 1.54
CA LYS A 164 7.29 -13.87 2.37
C LYS A 164 8.63 -14.15 3.06
N VAL A 165 9.73 -13.99 2.33
CA VAL A 165 11.09 -14.16 2.84
C VAL A 165 11.44 -13.09 3.89
N GLU A 166 10.94 -11.88 3.72
CA GLU A 166 11.05 -10.78 4.67
C GLU A 166 10.32 -11.12 5.96
N GLU A 167 9.02 -11.43 5.91
CA GLU A 167 8.23 -11.71 7.11
C GLU A 167 8.66 -13.02 7.80
N SER A 168 8.56 -14.16 7.10
CA SER A 168 8.76 -15.47 7.71
C SER A 168 10.22 -15.89 7.76
N GLY A 169 11.01 -15.51 6.76
CA GLY A 169 12.43 -15.89 6.69
C GLY A 169 13.31 -15.02 7.56
N THR A 170 12.98 -13.73 7.66
CA THR A 170 13.80 -12.73 8.37
C THR A 170 13.18 -12.36 9.70
N TYR A 171 12.00 -11.73 9.71
CA TYR A 171 11.45 -11.15 10.94
C TYR A 171 11.06 -12.19 11.98
N ARG A 172 10.34 -13.24 11.57
CA ARG A 172 9.97 -14.34 12.45
C ARG A 172 11.21 -15.05 13.01
N THR A 173 12.23 -15.27 12.18
CA THR A 173 13.47 -15.93 12.60
C THR A 173 14.26 -15.07 13.58
N ILE A 174 14.38 -13.76 13.36
CA ILE A 174 14.92 -12.83 14.36
C ILE A 174 14.11 -12.89 15.67
N GLY A 175 12.78 -12.91 15.59
CA GLY A 175 11.91 -13.11 16.75
C GLY A 175 12.24 -14.38 17.53
N LYS A 176 12.42 -15.51 16.84
CA LYS A 176 12.86 -16.77 17.47
C LYS A 176 14.23 -16.63 18.12
N LEU A 177 15.19 -16.01 17.44
CA LEU A 177 16.57 -15.83 17.92
C LEU A 177 16.64 -14.95 19.18
N ILE A 178 15.82 -13.89 19.24
CA ILE A 178 15.83 -12.91 20.32
C ILE A 178 14.91 -13.32 21.47
N MET A 179 13.69 -13.75 21.16
CA MET A 179 12.61 -13.99 22.12
C MET A 179 12.44 -15.47 22.49
N GLY A 180 12.95 -16.40 21.69
CA GLY A 180 12.78 -17.83 21.90
C GLY A 180 13.42 -18.38 23.18
N SER A 181 12.70 -19.26 23.87
CA SER A 181 13.20 -19.98 25.05
C SER A 181 14.04 -21.19 24.61
N GLY A 182 15.36 -21.04 24.49
CA GLY A 182 16.24 -22.20 24.22
C GLY A 182 17.53 -21.92 23.44
N ILE A 183 17.82 -20.66 23.10
CA ILE A 183 18.99 -20.30 22.31
C ILE A 183 20.11 -19.83 23.26
N GLU A 184 21.07 -20.71 23.52
CA GLU A 184 22.24 -20.42 24.38
C GLU A 184 23.25 -19.49 23.69
N ILE A 185 23.34 -19.53 22.36
CA ILE A 185 24.21 -18.69 21.54
C ILE A 185 23.33 -17.81 20.68
N LYS A 186 23.33 -16.50 20.96
CA LYS A 186 22.59 -15.53 20.16
C LYS A 186 23.49 -14.96 19.07
N PRO A 187 23.25 -15.30 17.79
CA PRO A 187 23.98 -14.69 16.68
C PRO A 187 23.56 -13.24 16.43
N VAL A 188 22.47 -12.78 17.05
CA VAL A 188 21.87 -11.45 16.90
C VAL A 188 21.77 -10.78 18.28
N LYS A 189 21.99 -9.47 18.37
CA LYS A 189 21.85 -8.70 19.62
C LYS A 189 20.39 -8.65 20.11
N ASP A 190 20.21 -8.26 21.38
CA ASP A 190 18.88 -8.19 22.01
C ASP A 190 18.00 -7.02 21.48
N GLU A 191 18.63 -6.03 20.84
CA GLU A 191 17.98 -4.89 20.20
C GLU A 191 18.49 -4.78 18.77
N VAL A 192 17.60 -5.06 17.82
CA VAL A 192 17.90 -5.07 16.39
C VAL A 192 16.75 -4.44 15.64
N SER A 193 17.09 -3.74 14.57
CA SER A 193 16.14 -3.23 13.60
C SER A 193 16.40 -3.88 12.24
N VAL A 194 15.37 -4.03 11.43
CA VAL A 194 15.51 -4.44 10.03
C VAL A 194 14.90 -3.39 9.12
N ILE A 195 15.66 -2.97 8.10
CA ILE A 195 15.22 -2.02 7.09
C ILE A 195 15.04 -2.75 5.76
N THR A 196 13.96 -2.45 5.04
CA THR A 196 13.67 -2.98 3.71
C THR A 196 13.18 -1.86 2.79
N THR A 197 13.73 -1.82 1.57
CA THR A 197 13.34 -0.83 0.55
C THR A 197 12.60 -1.52 -0.59
N SER A 198 11.38 -1.08 -0.89
CA SER A 198 10.52 -1.59 -1.96
C SER A 198 10.25 -0.50 -2.99
N GLN A 199 11.08 -0.39 -4.02
CA GLN A 199 10.89 0.57 -5.11
C GLN A 199 9.75 0.17 -6.05
N CYS A 200 9.16 1.13 -6.76
CA CYS A 200 8.19 0.85 -7.83
C CYS A 200 8.83 -0.03 -8.91
N SER A 201 8.15 -1.13 -9.28
CA SER A 201 8.62 -2.07 -10.30
C SER A 201 8.91 -1.41 -11.65
N ASP A 202 9.91 -1.92 -12.36
CA ASP A 202 10.23 -1.42 -13.70
C ASP A 202 9.09 -1.73 -14.68
N GLU A 203 8.45 -2.89 -14.54
CA GLU A 203 7.26 -3.25 -15.32
C GLU A 203 6.10 -2.24 -15.17
N SER A 204 5.80 -1.77 -13.95
CA SER A 204 4.75 -0.77 -13.73
C SER A 204 5.13 0.60 -14.32
N ILE A 205 6.41 0.98 -14.22
CA ILE A 205 6.91 2.22 -14.83
C ILE A 205 6.80 2.16 -16.35
N GLU A 206 7.17 1.03 -16.97
CA GLU A 206 7.01 0.81 -18.40
C GLU A 206 5.55 0.80 -18.85
N LEU A 207 4.68 0.13 -18.09
CA LEU A 207 3.24 0.10 -18.36
C LEU A 207 2.65 1.51 -18.27
N TYR A 208 3.07 2.30 -17.29
CA TYR A 208 2.60 3.68 -17.10
C TYR A 208 2.94 4.57 -18.29
N LYS A 209 4.17 4.45 -18.82
CA LYS A 209 4.59 5.15 -20.04
C LYS A 209 3.72 4.83 -21.26
N ARG A 210 3.11 3.64 -21.32
CA ARG A 210 2.24 3.20 -22.43
C ARG A 210 0.76 3.48 -22.18
N LYS A 211 0.30 3.33 -20.94
CA LYS A 211 -1.10 3.47 -20.52
C LYS A 211 -1.14 4.16 -19.14
N PRO A 212 -1.09 5.51 -19.08
CA PRO A 212 -1.06 6.24 -17.82
C PRO A 212 -2.26 5.95 -16.90
N ASP A 213 -3.43 5.69 -17.49
CA ASP A 213 -4.67 5.33 -16.80
C ASP A 213 -4.80 3.82 -16.52
N GLY A 214 -3.68 3.09 -16.62
CA GLY A 214 -3.59 1.67 -16.31
C GLY A 214 -3.83 1.36 -14.82
N ASP A 215 -3.93 0.08 -14.54
CA ASP A 215 -3.90 -0.44 -13.18
C ASP A 215 -2.49 -0.96 -12.90
N PHE A 216 -1.95 -0.59 -11.74
CA PHE A 216 -0.57 -0.83 -11.34
C PHE A 216 -0.46 -1.62 -10.04
N GLY A 217 -1.55 -2.27 -9.60
CA GLY A 217 -1.54 -3.10 -8.39
C GLY A 217 -1.14 -2.32 -7.14
N GLY A 218 -1.57 -1.05 -7.10
CA GLY A 218 -1.32 -0.11 -6.02
C GLY A 218 0.02 0.64 -6.07
N GLU A 219 0.92 0.30 -6.99
CA GLU A 219 2.12 1.09 -7.23
C GLU A 219 1.78 2.47 -7.81
N VAL A 220 2.64 3.46 -7.52
CA VAL A 220 2.50 4.84 -8.02
C VAL A 220 3.67 5.16 -8.96
N PRO A 221 3.68 4.62 -10.20
CA PRO A 221 4.78 4.79 -11.15
C PRO A 221 4.94 6.24 -11.65
N GLU A 222 3.91 7.07 -11.52
CA GLU A 222 3.93 8.49 -11.90
C GLU A 222 5.05 9.28 -11.21
N ILE A 223 5.35 8.94 -9.96
CA ILE A 223 6.42 9.55 -9.16
C ILE A 223 7.44 8.51 -8.66
N GLU A 224 7.43 7.32 -9.28
CA GLU A 224 8.25 6.16 -8.92
C GLU A 224 8.25 5.88 -7.40
N LYS A 225 7.08 6.03 -6.76
CA LYS A 225 6.99 5.99 -5.29
C LYS A 225 7.51 4.66 -4.75
N MET A 226 8.36 4.73 -3.73
CA MET A 226 8.88 3.57 -3.01
C MET A 226 8.31 3.49 -1.60
N MET A 227 8.34 2.29 -1.03
CA MET A 227 8.00 2.04 0.36
C MET A 227 9.24 1.57 1.11
N ILE A 228 9.59 2.23 2.19
CA ILE A 228 10.64 1.81 3.12
C ILE A 228 9.95 1.28 4.37
N ARG A 229 10.38 0.11 4.85
CA ARG A 229 9.85 -0.52 6.08
C ARG A 229 10.97 -0.67 7.10
N GLY A 230 10.67 -0.35 8.35
CA GLY A 230 11.56 -0.48 9.50
C GLY A 230 10.89 -1.29 10.59
N VAL A 231 11.50 -2.41 11.00
CA VAL A 231 10.98 -3.28 12.06
C VAL A 231 11.99 -3.34 13.20
N ARG A 232 11.62 -2.79 14.36
CA ARG A 232 12.44 -2.82 15.58
C ARG A 232 11.97 -3.93 16.52
N PHE A 233 12.88 -4.78 16.97
CA PHE A 233 12.59 -5.88 17.89
C PHE A 233 12.90 -5.48 19.34
N ASP A 234 11.92 -5.67 20.22
CA ASP A 234 11.99 -5.36 21.64
C ASP A 234 11.79 -6.63 22.46
N ARG A 235 12.92 -7.20 22.89
CA ARG A 235 12.95 -8.42 23.68
C ARG A 235 12.30 -8.24 25.06
N ALA A 236 12.49 -7.09 25.69
CA ALA A 236 12.06 -6.86 27.06
C ALA A 236 10.53 -6.96 27.20
N HIS A 237 9.82 -6.52 26.16
CA HIS A 237 8.36 -6.57 26.11
C HIS A 237 7.80 -7.70 25.25
N GLY A 238 8.65 -8.48 24.55
CA GLY A 238 8.21 -9.52 23.63
C GLY A 238 7.43 -8.96 22.45
N LYS A 239 7.91 -7.86 21.87
CA LYS A 239 7.21 -7.09 20.83
C LYS A 239 8.13 -6.75 19.68
N ARG A 240 7.54 -6.45 18.53
CA ARG A 240 8.20 -5.67 17.49
C ARG A 240 7.35 -4.47 17.10
N TYR A 241 7.99 -3.45 16.55
CA TYR A 241 7.35 -2.22 16.11
C TYR A 241 7.66 -2.01 14.64
N GLU A 242 6.62 -1.90 13.83
CA GLU A 242 6.75 -1.71 12.38
C GLU A 242 6.35 -0.29 11.99
N MET A 243 7.32 0.45 11.46
CA MET A 243 7.15 1.77 10.85
C MET A 243 7.30 1.66 9.33
N GLN A 244 6.56 2.48 8.58
CA GLN A 244 6.72 2.56 7.13
C GLN A 244 6.83 4.01 6.67
N VAL A 245 7.59 4.24 5.60
CA VAL A 245 7.69 5.54 4.93
C VAL A 245 7.44 5.34 3.45
N ALA A 246 6.39 5.96 2.91
CA ALA A 246 6.19 6.05 1.48
C ALA A 246 6.89 7.30 0.96
N LEU A 247 7.76 7.15 -0.02
CA LEU A 247 8.71 8.18 -0.45
C LEU A 247 8.67 8.34 -1.97
N PRO A 248 8.52 9.56 -2.51
CA PRO A 248 8.67 9.80 -3.95
C PRO A 248 10.07 9.41 -4.45
N GLY A 249 10.14 8.64 -5.53
CA GLY A 249 11.38 8.07 -6.06
C GLY A 249 12.01 8.85 -7.21
N ILE A 250 11.44 9.99 -7.62
CA ILE A 250 11.94 10.79 -8.75
C ILE A 250 13.40 11.21 -8.55
N HIS A 251 13.77 11.58 -7.32
CA HIS A 251 15.13 12.02 -6.98
C HIS A 251 15.94 10.97 -6.21
N ILE A 252 15.27 10.04 -5.55
CA ILE A 252 15.90 8.92 -4.86
C ILE A 252 15.85 7.72 -5.81
N THR A 253 16.77 7.71 -6.76
CA THR A 253 16.81 6.69 -7.82
C THR A 253 17.38 5.37 -7.30
N ASN A 254 17.33 4.32 -8.12
CA ASN A 254 17.94 3.03 -7.79
C ASN A 254 19.45 3.14 -7.52
N GLU A 255 20.13 4.07 -8.19
CA GLU A 255 21.55 4.38 -7.98
C GLU A 255 21.79 4.93 -6.57
N ILE A 256 20.93 5.85 -6.10
CA ILE A 256 21.03 6.43 -4.75
C ILE A 256 20.83 5.36 -3.68
N VAL A 257 19.88 4.46 -3.86
CA VAL A 257 19.64 3.35 -2.92
C VAL A 257 20.83 2.39 -2.88
N ASN A 258 21.39 2.04 -4.05
CA ASN A 258 22.60 1.21 -4.12
C ASN A 258 23.80 1.90 -3.46
N GLU A 259 24.00 3.19 -3.68
CA GLU A 259 25.06 3.97 -3.02
C GLU A 259 24.90 3.96 -1.49
N ALA A 260 23.68 4.13 -0.98
CA ALA A 260 23.40 4.00 0.45
C ALA A 260 23.75 2.59 0.98
N TYR A 261 23.37 1.53 0.27
CA TYR A 261 23.67 0.15 0.66
C TYR A 261 25.19 -0.12 0.69
N GLN A 262 25.95 0.45 -0.25
CA GLN A 262 27.41 0.38 -0.27
C GLN A 262 28.05 1.17 0.87
N ILE A 263 27.56 2.38 1.17
CA ILE A 263 28.03 3.20 2.30
C ILE A 263 27.78 2.48 3.63
N MET A 264 26.64 1.80 3.76
CA MET A 264 26.29 0.99 4.93
C MET A 264 27.09 -0.32 4.99
N GLY A 265 27.80 -0.70 3.93
CA GLY A 265 28.57 -1.95 3.88
C GLY A 265 27.72 -3.21 3.65
N VAL A 266 26.43 -3.06 3.30
CA VAL A 266 25.51 -4.18 3.04
C VAL A 266 25.82 -4.87 1.71
N THR A 267 26.42 -4.14 0.78
CA THR A 267 26.79 -4.62 -0.55
C THR A 267 28.21 -4.19 -0.90
N GLU A 268 28.92 -4.98 -1.71
CA GLU A 268 30.28 -4.65 -2.15
C GLU A 268 30.33 -3.34 -2.95
N SER A 269 31.40 -2.55 -2.78
CA SER A 269 31.60 -1.33 -3.55
C SER A 269 31.56 -1.59 -5.06
N GLY A 270 30.75 -0.81 -5.80
CA GLY A 270 30.59 -0.96 -7.26
C GLY A 270 29.63 -2.07 -7.69
N SER A 271 29.02 -2.79 -6.75
CA SER A 271 27.88 -3.69 -7.06
C SER A 271 26.62 -2.87 -7.33
N MET A 272 25.76 -3.36 -8.24
CA MET A 272 24.51 -2.69 -8.59
C MET A 272 23.40 -3.73 -8.58
N LEU A 273 22.56 -3.66 -7.55
CA LEU A 273 21.36 -4.46 -7.41
C LEU A 273 20.22 -3.80 -8.21
N ASP A 274 19.44 -4.64 -8.90
CA ASP A 274 18.16 -4.21 -9.44
C ASP A 274 17.12 -3.99 -8.31
N LYS A 275 15.99 -3.38 -8.65
CA LYS A 275 14.93 -3.05 -7.68
C LYS A 275 14.34 -4.26 -6.97
N THR A 276 14.32 -5.42 -7.64
CA THR A 276 13.81 -6.67 -7.04
C THR A 276 14.82 -7.27 -6.08
N ALA A 277 16.11 -7.20 -6.41
CA ALA A 277 17.20 -7.60 -5.54
C ALA A 277 17.29 -6.69 -4.30
N ILE A 278 17.15 -5.37 -4.45
CA ILE A 278 17.08 -4.42 -3.32
C ILE A 278 15.94 -4.76 -2.37
N HIS A 279 14.74 -5.06 -2.89
CA HIS A 279 13.61 -5.51 -2.07
C HIS A 279 13.90 -6.84 -1.35
N GLY A 280 14.66 -7.74 -1.99
CA GLY A 280 15.12 -8.99 -1.40
C GLY A 280 16.26 -8.84 -0.38
N THR A 281 16.88 -7.67 -0.26
CA THR A 281 17.99 -7.40 0.65
C THR A 281 17.48 -6.66 1.89
N GLN A 282 17.31 -7.42 2.97
CA GLN A 282 16.95 -6.90 4.31
C GLN A 282 18.23 -6.47 5.04
N ILE A 283 18.29 -5.22 5.46
CA ILE A 283 19.41 -4.68 6.24
C ILE A 283 19.13 -4.89 7.72
N VAL A 284 19.93 -5.72 8.38
CA VAL A 284 19.90 -5.90 9.83
C VAL A 284 20.82 -4.87 10.47
N THR A 285 20.27 -4.04 11.35
CA THR A 285 21.02 -2.98 12.05
C THR A 285 21.12 -3.29 13.54
N GLU A 286 22.33 -3.15 14.07
CA GLU A 286 22.58 -3.25 15.50
C GLU A 286 22.49 -1.85 16.16
N GLY A 287 21.57 -1.68 17.12
CA GLY A 287 21.36 -0.41 17.85
C GLY A 287 20.32 0.53 17.23
N ASP A 288 20.27 1.76 17.72
CA ASP A 288 19.22 2.77 17.46
C ASP A 288 19.18 3.40 16.05
N PHE A 289 19.52 2.70 14.95
CA PHE A 289 19.43 3.30 13.61
C PHE A 289 18.02 3.09 13.09
N ASP A 290 17.27 4.17 12.93
CA ASP A 290 15.88 4.11 12.54
C ASP A 290 15.65 4.34 11.04
N ILE A 291 14.40 4.15 10.62
CA ILE A 291 13.99 4.32 9.22
C ILE A 291 14.10 5.77 8.75
N LEU A 292 13.92 6.77 9.64
CA LEU A 292 14.00 8.18 9.28
C LEU A 292 15.45 8.61 9.08
N GLU A 293 16.39 8.08 9.86
CA GLU A 293 17.83 8.24 9.62
C GLU A 293 18.25 7.64 8.27
N PHE A 294 17.66 6.51 7.87
CA PHE A 294 17.87 5.96 6.52
C PHE A 294 17.30 6.87 5.43
N VAL A 295 16.12 7.45 5.63
CA VAL A 295 15.55 8.44 4.70
C VAL A 295 16.42 9.70 4.61
N GLU A 296 16.96 10.18 5.73
CA GLU A 296 17.89 11.31 5.76
C GLU A 296 19.16 11.01 4.94
N LEU A 297 19.70 9.80 5.06
CA LEU A 297 20.83 9.37 4.22
C LEU A 297 20.48 9.40 2.73
N LEU A 298 19.31 8.88 2.35
CA LEU A 298 18.86 8.89 0.95
C LEU A 298 18.67 10.32 0.41
N ASP A 299 18.02 11.19 1.19
CA ASP A 299 17.84 12.60 0.84
C ASP A 299 19.18 13.33 0.71
N MET A 300 20.16 13.04 1.57
CA MET A 300 21.50 13.60 1.52
C MET A 300 22.21 13.23 0.22
N LEU A 301 22.22 11.94 -0.13
CA LEU A 301 22.85 11.44 -1.37
C LEU A 301 22.14 11.99 -2.61
N ALA A 302 20.80 11.98 -2.62
CA ALA A 302 20.00 12.58 -3.69
C ALA A 302 20.26 14.10 -3.83
N SER A 303 20.48 14.80 -2.72
CA SER A 303 20.82 16.22 -2.73
C SER A 303 22.19 16.48 -3.35
N GLN A 304 23.18 15.63 -3.03
CA GLN A 304 24.51 15.71 -3.62
C GLN A 304 24.48 15.43 -5.13
N ALA A 305 23.73 14.42 -5.56
CA ALA A 305 23.61 14.05 -6.97
C ALA A 305 22.84 15.08 -7.81
N SER A 306 21.76 15.67 -7.26
CA SER A 306 20.91 16.61 -7.99
C SER A 306 21.39 18.06 -7.93
N GLY A 307 22.20 18.42 -6.94
CA GLY A 307 22.58 19.82 -6.67
C GLY A 307 21.46 20.67 -6.06
N HIS A 308 20.34 20.06 -5.68
CA HIS A 308 19.22 20.68 -4.98
C HIS A 308 19.09 20.09 -3.58
N THR A 309 18.53 20.84 -2.63
CA THR A 309 18.18 20.28 -1.33
C THR A 309 16.93 19.41 -1.48
N ILE A 310 17.06 18.12 -1.20
CA ILE A 310 15.98 17.14 -1.19
C ILE A 310 15.55 16.90 0.27
N PHE A 311 14.25 16.83 0.51
CA PHE A 311 13.64 16.47 1.79
C PHE A 311 12.41 15.62 1.55
N MET A 312 12.35 14.46 2.22
CA MET A 312 11.31 13.45 2.03
C MET A 312 11.10 13.13 0.53
N GLY A 313 12.21 12.93 -0.20
CA GLY A 313 12.21 12.57 -1.62
C GLY A 313 11.84 13.69 -2.59
N MET A 314 11.58 14.91 -2.12
CA MET A 314 11.15 16.05 -2.94
C MET A 314 12.09 17.25 -2.82
N PRO A 315 12.27 18.05 -3.88
CA PRO A 315 13.08 19.26 -3.82
C PRO A 315 12.42 20.31 -2.94
N VAL A 316 13.21 20.95 -2.09
CA VAL A 316 12.77 22.10 -1.27
C VAL A 316 12.84 23.36 -2.11
N ASP A 317 11.71 24.05 -2.29
CA ASP A 317 11.63 25.31 -3.03
C ASP A 317 12.57 26.37 -2.42
N ALA A 318 13.51 26.89 -3.22
CA ALA A 318 14.52 27.86 -2.79
C ALA A 318 13.94 29.19 -2.27
N ASP A 319 12.71 29.54 -2.68
CA ASP A 319 12.02 30.80 -2.35
C ASP A 319 11.09 30.71 -1.13
N ARG A 320 10.84 29.50 -0.61
CA ARG A 320 10.11 29.33 0.65
C ARG A 320 11.12 29.39 1.78
N THR A 321 10.98 30.36 2.68
CA THR A 321 11.69 30.36 3.98
C THR A 321 11.53 28.98 4.61
N ILE A 322 12.61 28.21 4.58
CA ILE A 322 12.63 26.80 4.96
C ILE A 322 12.28 26.72 6.45
N SER A 323 11.11 26.14 6.76
CA SER A 323 10.93 25.52 8.06
C SER A 323 12.03 24.47 8.18
N PRO A 324 12.80 24.42 9.29
CA PRO A 324 13.97 23.53 9.38
C PRO A 324 13.61 22.11 8.92
N ILE A 325 14.49 21.51 8.11
CA ILE A 325 14.41 20.09 7.73
C ILE A 325 14.37 19.30 9.03
N ASP A 326 13.23 18.66 9.29
CA ASP A 326 12.93 18.01 10.55
C ASP A 326 12.05 16.79 10.28
N TYR A 327 12.69 15.63 10.22
CA TYR A 327 12.05 14.34 9.96
C TYR A 327 11.10 13.93 11.10
N ALA A 328 11.42 14.27 12.34
CA ALA A 328 10.58 13.98 13.50
C ALA A 328 9.30 14.82 13.48
N LEU A 329 9.41 16.11 13.13
CA LEU A 329 8.25 16.97 12.94
C LEU A 329 7.38 16.48 11.78
N PHE A 330 7.97 16.01 10.68
CA PHE A 330 7.21 15.42 9.57
C PHE A 330 6.43 14.18 10.02
N ALA A 331 7.07 13.27 10.75
CA ALA A 331 6.41 12.09 11.31
C ALA A 331 5.23 12.48 12.22
N GLN A 332 5.41 13.47 13.09
CA GLN A 332 4.33 13.99 13.94
C GLN A 332 3.18 14.62 13.12
N GLN A 333 3.49 15.32 12.03
CA GLN A 333 2.47 15.88 11.14
C GLN A 333 1.66 14.79 10.42
N SER A 334 2.33 13.73 9.99
CA SER A 334 1.70 12.53 9.43
C SER A 334 0.75 11.86 10.43
N GLU A 335 1.18 11.68 11.68
CA GLU A 335 0.32 11.12 12.74
C GLU A 335 -0.94 11.97 12.96
N ASN A 336 -0.78 13.28 13.12
CA ASN A 336 -1.91 14.22 13.27
C ASN A 336 -2.87 14.18 12.06
N LYS A 337 -2.33 14.03 10.84
CA LYS A 337 -3.14 13.88 9.62
C LYS A 337 -3.97 12.60 9.67
N GLN A 338 -3.39 11.48 10.11
CA GLN A 338 -4.09 10.19 10.23
C GLN A 338 -5.19 10.23 11.30
N GLU A 339 -4.99 10.97 12.39
CA GLU A 339 -6.06 11.21 13.37
C GLU A 339 -7.25 12.00 12.77
N GLN A 340 -6.97 13.01 11.94
CA GLN A 340 -8.02 13.75 11.24
C GLN A 340 -8.81 12.88 10.25
N GLN A 341 -8.21 11.81 9.75
CA GLN A 341 -8.84 10.83 8.86
C GLN A 341 -9.69 9.79 9.60
N ALA A 342 -9.61 9.69 10.93
CA ALA A 342 -10.27 8.63 11.71
C ALA A 342 -11.78 8.53 11.45
N MET A 343 -12.47 9.66 11.25
CA MET A 343 -13.90 9.65 10.93
C MET A 343 -14.22 9.12 9.52
N ARG A 344 -13.31 9.30 8.54
CA ARG A 344 -13.45 8.70 7.20
C ARG A 344 -13.16 7.20 7.28
N ALA A 345 -12.07 6.82 7.95
CA ALA A 345 -11.69 5.43 8.16
C ALA A 345 -12.81 4.62 8.84
N ARG A 346 -13.44 5.16 9.89
CA ARG A 346 -14.60 4.51 10.54
C ARG A 346 -15.78 4.32 9.59
N ARG A 347 -16.09 5.30 8.74
CA ARG A 347 -17.19 5.17 7.76
C ARG A 347 -16.88 4.11 6.71
N LEU A 348 -15.64 4.05 6.22
CA LEU A 348 -15.20 3.00 5.31
C LEU A 348 -15.30 1.63 6.00
N ARG A 349 -14.77 1.47 7.22
CA ARG A 349 -14.87 0.24 8.00
C ARG A 349 -16.30 -0.32 8.08
N GLU A 350 -17.27 0.50 8.51
CA GLU A 350 -18.66 0.05 8.58
C GLU A 350 -19.21 -0.33 7.21
N GLN A 351 -18.84 0.41 6.16
CA GLN A 351 -19.24 0.10 4.80
C GLN A 351 -18.67 -1.23 4.29
N LEU A 352 -17.42 -1.55 4.62
CA LEU A 352 -16.78 -2.83 4.29
C LEU A 352 -17.48 -4.00 5.00
N ILE A 353 -17.81 -3.83 6.29
CA ILE A 353 -18.56 -4.81 7.07
C ILE A 353 -19.94 -5.05 6.44
N ASP A 354 -20.65 -3.98 6.07
CA ASP A 354 -21.97 -4.09 5.42
C ASP A 354 -21.89 -4.83 4.06
N TRP A 355 -20.85 -4.57 3.26
CA TRP A 355 -20.63 -5.27 1.98
C TRP A 355 -20.33 -6.75 2.18
N GLU A 356 -19.47 -7.09 3.15
CA GLU A 356 -19.11 -8.46 3.47
C GLU A 356 -20.31 -9.24 4.03
N MET A 357 -21.08 -8.64 4.94
CA MET A 357 -22.31 -9.24 5.48
C MET A 357 -23.37 -9.49 4.40
N ALA A 358 -23.43 -8.62 3.38
CA ALA A 358 -24.31 -8.80 2.22
C ALA A 358 -23.80 -9.88 1.24
N GLY A 359 -22.58 -10.39 1.43
CA GLY A 359 -21.92 -11.33 0.52
C GLY A 359 -21.65 -10.70 -0.85
N VAL A 360 -21.22 -9.43 -0.88
CA VAL A 360 -20.74 -8.78 -2.09
C VAL A 360 -19.52 -9.53 -2.62
N ASP A 361 -19.46 -9.72 -3.93
CA ASP A 361 -18.34 -10.37 -4.59
C ASP A 361 -17.06 -9.55 -4.36
N HIS A 362 -16.04 -10.15 -3.74
CA HIS A 362 -14.82 -9.45 -3.31
C HIS A 362 -14.11 -8.69 -4.44
N TRP A 363 -14.24 -9.17 -5.68
CA TRP A 363 -13.60 -8.51 -6.82
C TRP A 363 -14.27 -7.18 -7.19
N VAL A 364 -15.61 -7.09 -7.10
CA VAL A 364 -16.27 -5.79 -7.31
C VAL A 364 -16.16 -4.94 -6.05
N ALA A 365 -16.03 -5.55 -4.87
CA ALA A 365 -15.80 -4.83 -3.63
C ALA A 365 -14.51 -3.98 -3.69
N GLN A 366 -13.41 -4.48 -4.25
CA GLN A 366 -12.19 -3.69 -4.47
C GLN A 366 -12.46 -2.41 -5.27
N LYS A 367 -13.20 -2.52 -6.38
CA LYS A 367 -13.59 -1.34 -7.17
C LYS A 367 -14.47 -0.39 -6.37
N MET A 368 -15.40 -0.92 -5.57
CA MET A 368 -16.28 -0.13 -4.71
C MET A 368 -15.51 0.60 -3.61
N VAL A 369 -14.44 0.01 -3.05
CA VAL A 369 -13.53 0.69 -2.11
C VAL A 369 -12.86 1.88 -2.78
N GLN A 370 -12.22 1.65 -3.95
CA GLN A 370 -11.56 2.72 -4.72
C GLN A 370 -12.53 3.86 -5.04
N ASP A 371 -13.75 3.55 -5.48
CA ASP A 371 -14.78 4.54 -5.80
C ASP A 371 -15.24 5.31 -4.54
N HIS A 372 -15.42 4.62 -3.42
CA HIS A 372 -15.79 5.23 -2.14
C HIS A 372 -14.73 6.22 -1.65
N VAL A 373 -13.47 5.78 -1.65
CA VAL A 373 -12.32 6.59 -1.21
C VAL A 373 -12.14 7.79 -2.13
N THR A 374 -12.16 7.58 -3.46
CA THR A 374 -12.07 8.64 -4.46
C THR A 374 -13.14 9.73 -4.24
N LYS A 375 -14.39 9.32 -4.01
CA LYS A 375 -15.49 10.25 -3.72
C LYS A 375 -15.27 11.07 -2.45
N GLU A 376 -14.82 10.44 -1.37
CA GLU A 376 -14.51 11.15 -0.12
C GLU A 376 -13.33 12.12 -0.31
N LEU A 377 -12.32 11.75 -1.09
CA LEU A 377 -11.17 12.61 -1.36
C LEU A 377 -11.46 13.77 -2.31
N HIS A 378 -12.44 13.65 -3.21
CA HIS A 378 -13.00 14.82 -3.89
C HIS A 378 -13.65 15.80 -2.91
N SER A 379 -14.23 15.35 -1.79
CA SER A 379 -14.72 16.25 -0.74
C SER A 379 -13.57 17.04 -0.10
N VAL A 380 -12.43 16.40 0.12
CA VAL A 380 -11.21 17.04 0.64
C VAL A 380 -10.68 18.07 -0.34
N ALA A 381 -10.49 17.68 -1.60
CA ALA A 381 -9.98 18.54 -2.66
C ALA A 381 -10.88 19.76 -2.93
N ARG A 382 -12.20 19.64 -2.73
CA ARG A 382 -13.13 20.78 -2.82
C ARG A 382 -12.93 21.81 -1.71
N GLN A 383 -12.58 21.36 -0.52
CA GLN A 383 -12.33 22.25 0.63
C GLN A 383 -10.95 22.90 0.53
N ASP A 384 -9.98 22.19 -0.07
CA ASP A 384 -8.61 22.66 -0.26
C ASP A 384 -8.10 22.21 -1.65
N PRO A 385 -8.22 23.08 -2.67
CA PRO A 385 -7.77 22.76 -4.03
C PRO A 385 -6.29 22.40 -4.13
N TYR A 386 -5.44 22.88 -3.21
CA TYR A 386 -4.01 22.55 -3.22
C TYR A 386 -3.75 21.09 -2.88
N LYS A 387 -4.59 20.47 -2.03
CA LYS A 387 -4.49 19.03 -1.75
C LYS A 387 -4.78 18.18 -2.98
N ALA A 388 -5.59 18.67 -3.92
CA ALA A 388 -5.90 17.91 -5.13
C ALA A 388 -4.67 17.61 -5.99
N ALA A 389 -3.63 18.47 -5.93
CA ALA A 389 -2.38 18.24 -6.66
C ALA A 389 -1.60 17.04 -6.12
N VAL A 390 -1.75 16.75 -4.82
CA VAL A 390 -1.11 15.63 -4.14
C VAL A 390 -1.95 14.35 -4.25
N ILE A 391 -3.28 14.49 -4.13
CA ILE A 391 -4.22 13.36 -4.12
C ILE A 391 -4.44 12.80 -5.53
N PHE A 392 -4.59 13.69 -6.51
CA PHE A 392 -4.98 13.36 -7.88
C PHE A 392 -3.85 13.71 -8.84
N ASP A 393 -3.76 15.00 -9.16
CA ASP A 393 -2.83 15.61 -10.11
C ASP A 393 -3.03 17.14 -10.16
N ALA A 394 -2.09 17.85 -10.78
CA ALA A 394 -2.14 19.31 -10.92
C ALA A 394 -3.35 19.81 -11.73
N LYS A 395 -3.84 19.03 -12.70
CA LYS A 395 -5.00 19.39 -13.54
C LYS A 395 -6.28 19.42 -12.71
N THR A 396 -6.44 18.46 -11.82
CA THR A 396 -7.57 18.36 -10.88
C THR A 396 -7.54 19.53 -9.89
N ALA A 397 -6.36 19.91 -9.40
CA ALA A 397 -6.18 21.10 -8.55
C ALA A 397 -6.58 22.40 -9.25
N GLN A 398 -6.17 22.59 -10.51
CA GLN A 398 -6.59 23.74 -11.30
C GLN A 398 -8.11 23.75 -11.51
N GLY A 399 -8.71 22.59 -11.78
CA GLY A 399 -10.15 22.43 -11.89
C GLY A 399 -10.89 22.87 -10.62
N TYR A 400 -10.47 22.41 -9.44
CA TYR A 400 -11.08 22.84 -8.18
C TYR A 400 -10.81 24.31 -7.82
N THR A 401 -9.68 24.86 -8.24
CA THR A 401 -9.40 26.30 -8.10
C THR A 401 -10.39 27.13 -8.94
N GLU A 402 -10.71 26.68 -10.15
CA GLU A 402 -11.71 27.30 -11.01
C GLU A 402 -13.13 27.17 -10.42
N VAL A 403 -13.49 26.02 -9.85
CA VAL A 403 -14.76 25.84 -9.12
C VAL A 403 -14.85 26.86 -7.98
N ALA A 404 -13.82 26.98 -7.15
CA ALA A 404 -13.79 27.95 -6.05
C ALA A 404 -13.90 29.40 -6.55
N HIS A 405 -13.24 29.72 -7.67
CA HIS A 405 -13.34 31.03 -8.30
C HIS A 405 -14.77 31.34 -8.79
N LEU A 406 -15.41 30.41 -9.51
CA LEU A 406 -16.80 30.57 -9.97
C LEU A 406 -17.78 30.73 -8.79
N MET A 407 -17.59 29.97 -7.71
CA MET A 407 -18.34 30.16 -6.47
C MET A 407 -18.14 31.55 -5.87
N SER A 408 -16.91 32.08 -5.89
CA SER A 408 -16.59 33.43 -5.40
C SER A 408 -17.27 34.54 -6.21
N LEU A 409 -17.53 34.28 -7.50
CA LEU A 409 -18.25 35.18 -8.40
C LEU A 409 -19.79 35.03 -8.33
N GLY A 410 -20.31 34.08 -7.54
CA GLY A 410 -21.76 33.80 -7.44
C GLY A 410 -22.33 32.98 -8.60
N LEU A 411 -21.47 32.42 -9.47
CA LEU A 411 -21.85 31.61 -10.64
C LEU A 411 -22.05 30.15 -10.25
N TYR A 412 -23.04 29.88 -9.39
CA TYR A 412 -23.18 28.56 -8.75
C TYR A 412 -23.51 27.42 -9.71
N ALA A 413 -24.29 27.66 -10.77
CA ALA A 413 -24.63 26.63 -11.76
C ALA A 413 -23.39 26.20 -12.57
N GLU A 414 -22.62 27.18 -13.05
CA GLU A 414 -21.37 26.94 -13.77
C GLU A 414 -20.32 26.28 -12.88
N ALA A 415 -20.25 26.67 -11.60
CA ALA A 415 -19.39 26.02 -10.62
C ALA A 415 -19.75 24.54 -10.41
N ASP A 416 -21.04 24.20 -10.39
CA ASP A 416 -21.48 22.81 -10.25
C ASP A 416 -21.23 21.98 -11.52
N GLU A 417 -21.47 22.54 -12.71
CA GLU A 417 -21.12 21.89 -13.98
C GLU A 417 -19.61 21.62 -14.06
N ARG A 418 -18.80 22.62 -13.70
CA ARG A 418 -17.34 22.48 -13.66
C ARG A 418 -16.91 21.45 -12.62
N ARG A 419 -17.51 21.43 -11.44
CA ARG A 419 -17.25 20.44 -10.39
C ARG A 419 -17.50 19.02 -10.90
N VAL A 420 -18.65 18.78 -11.53
CA VAL A 420 -18.97 17.46 -12.11
C VAL A 420 -17.94 17.07 -13.16
N GLN A 421 -17.52 18.00 -14.03
CA GLN A 421 -16.48 17.72 -15.01
C GLN A 421 -15.13 17.37 -14.38
N VAL A 422 -14.73 18.06 -13.31
CA VAL A 422 -13.49 17.78 -12.58
C VAL A 422 -13.55 16.39 -11.94
N GLU A 423 -14.64 16.06 -11.23
CA GLU A 423 -14.83 14.73 -10.62
C GLU A 423 -14.82 13.60 -11.66
N LEU A 424 -15.35 13.83 -12.87
CA LEU A 424 -15.35 12.84 -13.95
C LEU A 424 -13.99 12.65 -14.64
N THR A 425 -13.12 13.66 -14.62
CA THR A 425 -11.86 13.66 -15.38
C THR A 425 -10.61 13.60 -14.52
N ALA A 426 -10.77 13.60 -13.19
CA ALA A 426 -9.69 13.41 -12.25
C ALA A 426 -9.07 12.01 -12.42
N SER A 427 -7.76 11.91 -12.22
CA SER A 427 -7.11 10.61 -12.14
C SER A 427 -7.67 9.79 -10.98
N THR A 428 -7.65 8.47 -11.10
CA THR A 428 -8.09 7.60 -10.01
C THR A 428 -7.09 7.66 -8.86
N VAL A 429 -7.60 7.69 -7.63
CA VAL A 429 -6.79 7.52 -6.43
C VAL A 429 -6.14 6.14 -6.47
N ARG A 430 -4.84 6.08 -6.16
CA ARG A 430 -4.06 4.84 -6.07
C ARG A 430 -3.48 4.71 -4.68
N PHE A 431 -3.53 3.49 -4.17
CA PHE A 431 -2.97 3.06 -2.90
C PHE A 431 -2.68 1.56 -3.04
N CYS A 432 -1.78 1.04 -2.20
CA CYS A 432 -1.23 -0.30 -2.24
C CYS A 432 -2.29 -1.38 -1.92
N GLU A 433 -3.29 -1.53 -2.79
CA GLU A 433 -4.16 -2.70 -2.79
C GLU A 433 -3.58 -3.76 -3.73
N GLY A 434 -3.34 -4.94 -3.17
CA GLY A 434 -2.87 -6.08 -3.92
C GLY A 434 -3.86 -6.46 -5.02
N ARG A 435 -3.41 -6.26 -6.27
CA ARG A 435 -4.00 -6.69 -7.56
C ARG A 435 -4.85 -5.65 -8.28
N SER A 436 -4.80 -5.77 -9.61
CA SER A 436 -5.89 -5.30 -10.46
C SER A 436 -7.13 -6.17 -10.24
N CYS A 437 -8.29 -5.55 -10.05
CA CYS A 437 -9.55 -6.28 -9.92
C CYS A 437 -10.04 -6.90 -11.25
N GLY A 438 -9.33 -6.68 -12.37
CA GLY A 438 -9.68 -7.22 -13.69
C GLY A 438 -10.99 -6.65 -14.26
N LEU A 439 -11.44 -5.52 -13.72
CA LEU A 439 -12.70 -4.86 -14.08
C LEU A 439 -12.45 -3.61 -14.93
N GLU A 440 -13.27 -3.44 -15.97
CA GLU A 440 -13.29 -2.25 -16.82
C GLU A 440 -14.66 -1.56 -16.73
N GLU A 441 -14.67 -0.26 -16.46
CA GLU A 441 -15.90 0.53 -16.48
C GLU A 441 -16.38 0.70 -17.93
N VAL A 442 -17.64 0.36 -18.21
CA VAL A 442 -18.20 0.35 -19.57
C VAL A 442 -19.55 1.03 -19.62
N GLU A 443 -19.85 1.71 -20.72
CA GLU A 443 -21.20 2.18 -21.00
C GLU A 443 -21.99 1.11 -21.77
N LEU A 444 -23.23 0.88 -21.35
CA LEU A 444 -24.13 -0.04 -22.04
C LEU A 444 -25.01 0.73 -23.03
N THR A 445 -25.06 0.22 -24.25
CA THR A 445 -26.07 0.68 -25.23
C THR A 445 -27.48 0.30 -24.78
N SER A 446 -28.50 1.04 -25.26
CA SER A 446 -29.91 0.72 -25.00
C SER A 446 -30.29 -0.71 -25.42
N GLN A 447 -29.66 -1.22 -26.48
CA GLN A 447 -29.84 -2.60 -26.91
C GLN A 447 -29.27 -3.59 -25.88
N GLN A 448 -28.05 -3.38 -25.40
CA GLN A 448 -27.44 -4.24 -24.38
C GLN A 448 -28.24 -4.21 -23.07
N MET A 449 -28.70 -3.03 -22.63
CA MET A 449 -29.55 -2.92 -21.44
C MET A 449 -30.83 -3.76 -21.57
N LYS A 450 -31.53 -3.64 -22.71
CA LYS A 450 -32.74 -4.43 -22.99
C LYS A 450 -32.45 -5.93 -23.02
N GLU A 451 -31.34 -6.34 -23.61
CA GLU A 451 -30.93 -7.75 -23.71
C GLU A 451 -30.56 -8.36 -22.36
N LEU A 452 -30.03 -7.55 -21.45
CA LEU A 452 -29.63 -7.97 -20.10
C LEU A 452 -30.75 -7.79 -19.05
N GLY A 453 -31.91 -7.26 -19.47
CA GLY A 453 -33.02 -6.94 -18.56
C GLY A 453 -32.67 -5.85 -17.54
N ILE A 454 -31.83 -4.88 -17.95
CA ILE A 454 -31.45 -3.72 -17.15
C ILE A 454 -32.41 -2.59 -17.50
N GLU A 455 -33.22 -2.17 -16.53
CA GLU A 455 -34.21 -1.09 -16.71
C GLU A 455 -33.56 0.28 -16.77
N SER A 456 -32.49 0.49 -15.99
CA SER A 456 -31.74 1.73 -15.94
C SER A 456 -30.35 1.48 -15.36
N THR A 457 -29.35 2.22 -15.85
CA THR A 457 -28.01 2.34 -15.23
C THR A 457 -27.89 3.62 -14.40
N LEU A 458 -28.96 4.43 -14.31
CA LEU A 458 -28.93 5.68 -13.56
C LEU A 458 -28.62 5.41 -12.08
N GLY A 459 -27.54 6.00 -11.58
CA GLY A 459 -27.07 5.80 -10.21
C GLY A 459 -26.26 4.52 -9.99
N TYR A 460 -25.93 3.79 -11.05
CA TYR A 460 -25.06 2.61 -11.02
C TYR A 460 -23.81 2.84 -11.88
N LYS A 461 -22.67 2.37 -11.39
CA LYS A 461 -21.50 2.12 -12.21
C LYS A 461 -21.61 0.75 -12.84
N VAL A 462 -21.15 0.62 -14.09
CA VAL A 462 -21.19 -0.64 -14.82
C VAL A 462 -19.78 -1.11 -15.10
N ASN A 463 -19.41 -2.28 -14.59
CA ASN A 463 -18.07 -2.83 -14.73
C ASN A 463 -18.12 -4.20 -15.41
N LYS A 464 -17.35 -4.37 -16.47
CA LYS A 464 -17.18 -5.63 -17.17
C LYS A 464 -15.96 -6.37 -16.63
N ASP A 465 -16.14 -7.66 -16.42
CA ASP A 465 -15.07 -8.56 -16.02
C ASP A 465 -14.29 -9.04 -17.25
N LEU A 466 -12.99 -8.72 -17.30
CA LEU A 466 -12.12 -9.08 -18.42
C LEU A 466 -11.42 -10.43 -18.21
N GLU A 467 -11.41 -10.93 -16.98
CA GLU A 467 -10.61 -12.08 -16.60
C GLU A 467 -11.46 -13.32 -16.38
N ARG A 468 -12.63 -13.17 -15.77
CA ARG A 468 -13.35 -14.30 -15.16
C ARG A 468 -14.50 -14.80 -16.02
N ALA A 469 -14.68 -16.13 -15.97
CA ALA A 469 -15.74 -16.81 -16.68
C ALA A 469 -17.02 -16.91 -15.82
N CYS A 470 -18.18 -16.76 -16.45
CA CYS A 470 -19.46 -17.00 -15.79
C CYS A 470 -19.62 -18.49 -15.46
N LYS A 471 -19.83 -18.85 -14.18
CA LYS A 471 -20.07 -20.25 -13.75
C LYS A 471 -21.18 -20.96 -14.53
N GLY A 472 -22.21 -20.23 -14.92
CA GLY A 472 -23.34 -20.81 -15.66
C GLY A 472 -23.02 -21.19 -17.11
N CYS A 473 -21.99 -20.62 -17.74
CA CYS A 473 -21.70 -20.92 -19.16
C CYS A 473 -20.21 -21.04 -19.53
N GLY A 474 -19.29 -20.88 -18.59
CA GLY A 474 -17.84 -20.95 -18.81
C GLY A 474 -17.24 -19.82 -19.66
N LYS A 475 -18.03 -18.81 -20.07
CA LYS A 475 -17.55 -17.71 -20.92
C LYS A 475 -17.20 -16.47 -20.12
N LYS A 476 -16.15 -15.74 -20.51
CA LYS A 476 -15.79 -14.41 -20.00
C LYS A 476 -16.86 -13.37 -20.35
N SER A 477 -17.87 -13.30 -19.51
CA SER A 477 -19.13 -12.62 -19.81
C SER A 477 -19.77 -12.03 -18.56
N ILE A 478 -19.02 -11.82 -17.49
CA ILE A 478 -19.58 -11.25 -16.26
C ILE A 478 -19.63 -9.72 -16.38
N LEU A 479 -20.72 -9.15 -15.89
CA LEU A 479 -20.98 -7.72 -15.79
C LEU A 479 -21.51 -7.41 -14.39
N TYR A 480 -21.00 -6.37 -13.77
CA TYR A 480 -21.46 -5.85 -12.50
C TYR A 480 -22.12 -4.49 -12.70
N LEU A 481 -23.32 -4.30 -12.13
CA LEU A 481 -23.91 -3.00 -11.92
C LEU A 481 -23.87 -2.74 -10.42
N HIS A 482 -23.19 -1.69 -9.98
CA HIS A 482 -23.05 -1.44 -8.56
C HIS A 482 -23.22 0.02 -8.17
N ASN A 483 -23.62 0.21 -6.92
CA ASN A 483 -23.55 1.45 -6.18
C ASN A 483 -23.21 1.11 -4.72
N ALA A 484 -23.15 2.12 -3.84
CA ALA A 484 -22.78 1.92 -2.44
C ALA A 484 -23.66 0.92 -1.65
N SER A 485 -24.90 0.67 -2.10
CA SER A 485 -25.91 -0.14 -1.39
C SER A 485 -26.35 -1.40 -2.12
N GLU A 486 -26.11 -1.52 -3.43
CA GLU A 486 -26.59 -2.62 -4.24
C GLU A 486 -25.56 -3.03 -5.30
N VAL A 487 -25.40 -4.34 -5.47
CA VAL A 487 -24.59 -4.96 -6.53
C VAL A 487 -25.46 -5.96 -7.29
N GLN A 488 -25.51 -5.81 -8.62
CA GLN A 488 -26.13 -6.76 -9.53
C GLN A 488 -25.04 -7.41 -10.40
N LYS A 489 -24.85 -8.72 -10.26
CA LYS A 489 -23.98 -9.53 -11.12
C LYS A 489 -24.84 -10.14 -12.23
N ARG A 490 -24.42 -9.97 -13.49
CA ARG A 490 -25.15 -10.42 -14.69
C ARG A 490 -24.20 -11.14 -15.64
N CYS A 491 -24.70 -12.17 -16.32
CA CYS A 491 -24.01 -12.80 -17.43
C CYS A 491 -24.44 -12.17 -18.76
N THR A 492 -23.49 -11.65 -19.53
CA THR A 492 -23.74 -11.04 -20.84
C THR A 492 -24.01 -12.05 -21.95
N ASN A 493 -23.74 -13.34 -21.70
CA ASN A 493 -24.18 -14.40 -22.60
C ASN A 493 -25.68 -14.64 -22.46
N LYS A 494 -26.44 -14.22 -23.47
CA LYS A 494 -27.92 -14.35 -23.56
C LYS A 494 -28.44 -15.77 -23.29
N MET A 495 -27.66 -16.79 -23.66
CA MET A 495 -28.05 -18.19 -23.47
C MET A 495 -27.95 -18.65 -22.02
N CYS A 496 -27.17 -17.93 -21.19
CA CYS A 496 -26.93 -18.29 -19.79
C CYS A 496 -27.99 -17.68 -18.86
N GLY A 497 -28.26 -16.38 -19.01
CA GLY A 497 -29.25 -15.66 -18.19
C GLY A 497 -28.95 -15.58 -16.70
N ALA A 498 -27.76 -16.02 -16.25
CA ALA A 498 -27.37 -16.01 -14.84
C ALA A 498 -27.36 -14.58 -14.29
N LYS A 499 -28.01 -14.40 -13.15
CA LYS A 499 -28.19 -13.10 -12.52
C LYS A 499 -28.25 -13.22 -11.00
N GLU A 500 -27.58 -12.31 -10.31
CA GLU A 500 -27.55 -12.24 -8.85
C GLU A 500 -27.66 -10.78 -8.42
N THR A 501 -28.29 -10.53 -7.27
CA THR A 501 -28.42 -9.19 -6.70
C THR A 501 -28.18 -9.26 -5.20
N LYS A 502 -27.22 -8.47 -4.72
CA LYS A 502 -26.87 -8.31 -3.31
C LYS A 502 -27.17 -6.89 -2.88
N ARG A 503 -27.71 -6.72 -1.68
CA ARG A 503 -28.02 -5.41 -1.09
C ARG A 503 -27.36 -5.31 0.26
N ALA A 504 -26.48 -4.33 0.40
CA ALA A 504 -25.99 -3.89 1.69
C ALA A 504 -27.09 -3.04 2.32
N THR A 505 -27.86 -3.63 3.22
CA THR A 505 -28.70 -2.86 4.14
C THR A 505 -27.77 -2.13 5.08
N LYS A 506 -27.93 -0.80 5.24
CA LYS A 506 -27.31 -0.08 6.37
C LYS A 506 -27.62 -0.88 7.62
N GLY A 507 -26.61 -1.44 8.27
CA GLY A 507 -26.79 -2.02 9.59
C GLY A 507 -27.48 -0.98 10.48
N THR A 508 -28.67 -1.28 10.95
CA THR A 508 -29.24 -0.58 12.11
C THR A 508 -28.30 -0.86 13.27
N SER A 509 -27.37 0.07 13.49
CA SER A 509 -26.60 0.18 14.73
C SER A 509 -27.45 0.82 15.81
#